data_AF-A0AAV4FIN3-F1
#
_entry.id   AF-A0AAV4FIN3-F1
#
_cell.length_a   1.000
_cell.length_b   1.000
_cell.length_c   1.000
_cell.angle_alpha   90.00
_cell.angle_beta   90.00
_cell.angle_gamma   90.00
#
_symmetry.space_group_name_H-M   'P 1'
#
loop_
_entity.id
_entity.type
_entity.pdbx_description
1 polymer ?
#
loop_
_entity_poly.entity_id
_entity_poly.type
_entity_poly.pdbx_seq_one_letter_code
_entity_poly.pdbx_strand_id
1 'polypeptide(L)'
;MNFLESWQKRQEGKENPYISAKDKDVIVIGGGDTGCDCIATSLRHGAKSITTFEILPEPPATRADSNPWPTWPRIFRVDYGHEEVKLKWGRDPRVFNVKSLNFEGDANGNVTGVKTTLVKWSKDDSGRWTMKDVEGSEKTYKCDLVLLAMGFLGPERSIVEELSVDLDPRGNLQTPRSKYNTCVPNLYAAGDCRRGQSLVVWAIHEGRQCAQQVDADLMGHSSLAGPGGIVNTLL
;
A
#
# COMPACT_ATOMS: atom_id res chain seq x y z
N MET A 1 7.04 6.09 3.55
CA MET A 1 5.93 7.02 3.85
C MET A 1 6.24 7.70 5.18
N ASN A 2 6.53 9.00 5.16
CA ASN A 2 7.24 9.68 6.28
C ASN A 2 6.46 9.70 7.60
N PHE A 3 5.13 9.79 7.55
CA PHE A 3 4.31 9.87 8.76
C PHE A 3 4.42 8.60 9.62
N LEU A 4 4.20 7.42 9.02
CA LEU A 4 4.32 6.13 9.72
C LEU A 4 5.77 5.81 10.09
N GLU A 5 6.71 6.04 9.17
CA GLU A 5 8.12 5.75 9.41
C GLU A 5 8.70 6.58 10.56
N SER A 6 8.45 7.89 10.58
CA SER A 6 8.93 8.77 11.65
C SER A 6 8.28 8.44 13.00
N TRP A 7 7.01 8.03 13.00
CA TRP A 7 6.34 7.58 14.22
C TRP A 7 6.88 6.25 14.74
N GLN A 8 7.14 5.28 13.85
CA GLN A 8 7.72 4.00 14.23
C GLN A 8 9.10 4.19 14.87
N LYS A 9 9.97 5.02 14.30
CA LYS A 9 11.27 5.38 14.89
C LYS A 9 11.10 5.97 16.30
N ARG A 10 10.10 6.83 16.50
CA ARG A 10 9.78 7.40 17.82
C ARG A 10 9.33 6.35 18.83
N GLN A 11 8.51 5.38 18.41
CA GLN A 11 8.07 4.26 19.25
C GLN A 11 9.23 3.32 19.65
N GLU A 12 10.25 3.19 18.80
CA GLU A 12 11.51 2.49 19.11
C GLU A 12 12.42 3.27 20.10
N GLY A 13 11.97 4.42 20.60
CA GLY A 13 12.74 5.25 21.52
C GLY A 13 13.76 6.18 20.84
N LYS A 14 13.72 6.31 19.50
CA LYS A 14 14.59 7.27 18.80
C LYS A 14 14.08 8.69 18.99
N GLU A 15 15.01 9.62 19.15
CA GLU A 15 14.72 11.06 19.10
C GLU A 15 14.79 11.53 17.65
N ASN A 16 13.64 11.55 16.99
CA ASN A 16 13.50 12.09 15.65
C ASN A 16 12.28 13.02 15.56
N PRO A 17 12.34 14.07 14.72
CA PRO A 17 11.14 14.81 14.37
C PRO A 17 10.14 13.85 13.70
N TYR A 18 8.85 14.06 13.98
CA TYR A 18 7.78 13.28 13.38
C TYR A 18 6.60 14.19 13.05
N ILE A 19 5.80 13.76 12.08
CA ILE A 19 4.59 14.48 11.67
C ILE A 19 3.47 14.14 12.66
N SER A 20 3.04 15.11 13.46
CA SER A 20 1.94 14.92 14.40
C SER A 20 0.58 15.16 13.75
N ALA A 21 -0.37 14.28 14.08
CA ALA A 21 -1.78 14.39 13.72
C ALA A 21 -2.65 14.96 14.86
N LYS A 22 -2.04 15.28 16.01
CA LYS A 22 -2.74 15.81 17.19
C LYS A 22 -3.54 17.06 16.85
N ASP A 23 -4.80 17.10 17.28
CA ASP A 23 -5.75 18.21 17.12
C ASP A 23 -6.06 18.61 15.66
N LYS A 24 -5.67 17.79 14.67
CA LYS A 24 -5.88 18.05 13.23
C LYS A 24 -7.09 17.33 12.65
N ASP A 25 -7.70 17.94 11.64
CA ASP A 25 -8.66 17.32 10.74
C ASP A 25 -7.89 16.53 9.65
N VAL A 26 -7.81 15.20 9.79
CA VAL A 26 -6.96 14.32 8.98
C VAL A 26 -7.74 13.66 7.84
N ILE A 27 -7.19 13.71 6.63
CA ILE A 27 -7.70 12.97 5.46
C ILE A 27 -6.67 11.94 5.02
N VAL A 28 -7.09 10.67 4.94
CA VAL A 28 -6.29 9.57 4.39
C VAL A 28 -6.81 9.24 2.98
N ILE A 29 -5.94 9.21 1.98
CA ILE A 29 -6.29 8.86 0.60
C ILE A 29 -5.69 7.48 0.28
N GLY A 30 -6.55 6.47 0.14
CA GLY A 30 -6.19 5.07 -0.10
C GLY A 30 -6.66 4.13 1.03
N GLY A 31 -7.27 3.00 0.64
CA GLY A 31 -7.90 2.04 1.57
C GLY A 31 -7.15 0.73 1.80
N GLY A 32 -5.87 0.64 1.46
CA GLY A 32 -5.03 -0.52 1.78
C GLY A 32 -4.52 -0.52 3.23
N ASP A 33 -3.68 -1.51 3.57
CA ASP A 33 -3.10 -1.68 4.92
C ASP A 33 -2.38 -0.41 5.41
N THR A 34 -1.58 0.24 4.55
CA THR A 34 -0.95 1.52 4.86
C THR A 34 -1.96 2.61 5.25
N GLY A 35 -3.13 2.62 4.61
CA GLY A 35 -4.21 3.55 4.95
C GLY A 35 -4.80 3.24 6.33
N CYS A 36 -5.01 1.95 6.64
CA CYS A 36 -5.45 1.51 7.96
C CYS A 36 -4.46 1.92 9.06
N ASP A 37 -3.16 1.74 8.82
CA ASP A 37 -2.09 2.16 9.73
C ASP A 37 -2.10 3.68 9.97
N CYS A 38 -2.36 4.47 8.91
CA CYS A 38 -2.51 5.93 9.01
C CYS A 38 -3.69 6.33 9.89
N ILE A 39 -4.83 5.65 9.73
CA ILE A 39 -6.04 5.88 10.52
C ILE A 39 -5.74 5.63 12.01
N ALA A 40 -5.22 4.45 12.33
CA ALA A 40 -4.95 4.07 13.72
C ALA A 40 -3.88 4.96 14.37
N THR A 41 -2.81 5.29 13.64
CA THR A 41 -1.76 6.18 14.14
C THR A 41 -2.28 7.60 14.38
N SER A 42 -3.07 8.14 13.45
CA SER A 42 -3.69 9.46 13.60
C SER A 42 -4.63 9.51 14.82
N LEU A 43 -5.37 8.43 15.05
CA LEU A 43 -6.25 8.30 16.20
C LEU A 43 -5.47 8.37 17.51
N ARG A 44 -4.36 7.63 17.60
CA ARG A 44 -3.49 7.55 18.79
C ARG A 44 -2.69 8.83 19.02
N HIS A 45 -2.38 9.58 17.97
CA HIS A 45 -1.84 10.95 18.10
C HIS A 45 -2.85 11.94 18.69
N GLY A 46 -4.15 11.61 18.74
CA GLY A 46 -5.20 12.51 19.17
C GLY A 46 -5.71 13.42 18.08
N ALA A 47 -5.85 12.92 16.84
CA ALA A 47 -6.50 13.65 15.76
C ALA A 47 -7.92 14.10 16.16
N LYS A 48 -8.30 15.28 15.68
CA LYS A 48 -9.62 15.89 15.92
C LYS A 48 -10.70 15.18 15.11
N SER A 49 -10.39 14.88 13.85
CA SER A 49 -11.23 14.05 12.98
C SER A 49 -10.37 13.23 12.03
N ILE A 50 -10.90 12.09 11.59
CA ILE A 50 -10.26 11.24 10.58
C ILE A 50 -11.32 10.88 9.54
N THR A 51 -11.00 11.11 8.27
CA THR A 51 -11.80 10.67 7.13
C THR A 51 -10.89 9.95 6.14
N THR A 52 -11.37 8.87 5.54
CA THR A 52 -10.63 8.11 4.55
C THR A 52 -11.40 8.06 3.25
N PHE A 53 -10.73 8.34 2.15
CA PHE A 53 -11.32 8.33 0.82
C PHE A 53 -11.01 7.03 0.11
N GLU A 54 -12.07 6.30 -0.24
CA GLU A 54 -12.01 5.11 -1.06
C GLU A 54 -12.69 5.37 -2.41
N ILE A 55 -11.93 5.16 -3.49
CA ILE A 55 -12.38 5.44 -4.84
C ILE A 55 -13.37 4.39 -5.33
N LEU A 56 -13.28 3.17 -4.78
CA LEU A 56 -14.15 2.05 -5.10
C LEU A 56 -15.48 2.12 -4.35
N PRO A 57 -16.53 1.45 -4.86
CA PRO A 57 -17.77 1.28 -4.12
C PRO A 57 -17.54 0.45 -2.86
N GLU A 58 -18.43 0.64 -1.88
CA GLU A 58 -18.47 -0.21 -0.69
C GLU A 58 -18.62 -1.68 -1.11
N PRO A 59 -17.69 -2.57 -0.73
CA PRO A 59 -17.82 -3.98 -1.06
C PRO A 59 -19.05 -4.61 -0.39
N PRO A 60 -19.61 -5.70 -0.95
CA PRO A 60 -20.78 -6.37 -0.35
C PRO A 60 -20.45 -7.06 0.98
N ALA A 61 -21.44 -7.24 1.86
CA ALA A 61 -21.25 -7.93 3.14
C ALA A 61 -20.85 -9.41 3.00
N THR A 62 -21.28 -10.06 1.91
CA THR A 62 -20.99 -11.46 1.60
C THR A 62 -20.45 -11.61 0.19
N ARG A 63 -19.83 -12.75 -0.12
CA ARG A 63 -19.29 -13.04 -1.46
C ARG A 63 -20.44 -13.00 -2.48
N ALA A 64 -20.25 -12.23 -3.56
CA ALA A 64 -21.15 -12.26 -4.71
C ALA A 64 -20.91 -13.52 -5.56
N ASP A 65 -21.92 -13.96 -6.31
CA ASP A 65 -21.83 -15.11 -7.22
C ASP A 65 -20.72 -14.94 -8.29
N SER A 66 -20.42 -13.70 -8.64
CA SER A 66 -19.32 -13.34 -9.55
C SER A 66 -17.91 -13.40 -8.92
N ASN A 67 -17.80 -13.73 -7.64
CA ASN A 67 -16.54 -13.88 -6.89
C ASN A 67 -16.52 -15.19 -6.08
N PRO A 68 -16.58 -16.36 -6.75
CA PRO A 68 -16.66 -17.66 -6.10
C PRO A 68 -15.32 -18.08 -5.49
N TRP A 69 -15.38 -18.99 -4.51
CA TRP A 69 -14.17 -19.69 -4.05
C TRP A 69 -13.55 -20.51 -5.20
N PRO A 70 -12.21 -20.59 -5.34
CA PRO A 70 -11.15 -20.18 -4.41
C PRO A 70 -10.62 -18.75 -4.59
N THR A 71 -11.30 -17.88 -5.35
CA THR A 71 -10.83 -16.51 -5.54
C THR A 71 -10.84 -15.70 -4.24
N TRP A 72 -9.97 -14.69 -4.13
CA TRP A 72 -9.91 -13.82 -2.96
C TRP A 72 -11.27 -13.13 -2.74
N PRO A 73 -11.84 -13.15 -1.52
CA PRO A 73 -13.15 -12.56 -1.28
C PRO A 73 -13.09 -11.04 -1.38
N ARG A 74 -13.93 -10.48 -2.25
CA ARG A 74 -14.23 -9.05 -2.36
C ARG A 74 -15.46 -8.74 -1.53
N ILE A 75 -15.27 -8.65 -0.22
CA ILE A 75 -16.31 -8.39 0.77
C ILE A 75 -15.94 -7.20 1.65
N PHE A 76 -16.92 -6.59 2.30
CA PHE A 76 -16.71 -5.51 3.25
C PHE A 76 -15.91 -6.04 4.42
N ARG A 77 -14.76 -5.42 4.67
CA ARG A 77 -13.89 -5.74 5.80
C ARG A 77 -13.75 -4.52 6.69
N VAL A 78 -13.87 -4.78 7.99
CA VAL A 78 -13.46 -3.85 9.03
C VAL A 78 -12.11 -4.34 9.50
N ASP A 79 -11.17 -3.40 9.60
CA ASP A 79 -9.82 -3.65 10.05
C ASP A 79 -9.57 -2.80 11.30
N TYR A 80 -8.49 -3.06 12.02
CA TYR A 80 -8.27 -2.53 13.36
C TYR A 80 -8.38 -1.00 13.43
N GLY A 81 -7.82 -0.26 12.46
CA GLY A 81 -7.93 1.21 12.42
C GLY A 81 -9.35 1.70 12.18
N HIS A 82 -10.13 0.99 11.36
CA HIS A 82 -11.54 1.30 11.14
C HIS A 82 -12.37 1.07 12.40
N GLU A 83 -12.12 -0.05 13.08
CA GLU A 83 -12.82 -0.45 14.30
C GLU A 83 -12.55 0.52 15.45
N GLU A 84 -11.29 0.91 15.67
CA GLU A 84 -10.91 1.84 16.73
C GLU A 84 -11.56 3.22 16.53
N VAL A 85 -11.60 3.72 15.28
CA VAL A 85 -12.31 4.97 14.96
C VAL A 85 -13.81 4.85 15.21
N LYS A 86 -14.42 3.75 14.77
CA LYS A 86 -15.85 3.50 14.99
C LYS A 86 -16.16 3.43 16.48
N LEU A 87 -15.28 2.84 17.29
CA LEU A 87 -15.44 2.80 18.74
C LEU A 87 -15.37 4.20 19.36
N LYS A 88 -14.43 5.05 18.92
CA LYS A 88 -14.26 6.40 19.48
C LYS A 88 -15.37 7.38 19.08
N TRP A 89 -15.81 7.36 17.83
CA TRP A 89 -16.71 8.37 17.27
C TRP A 89 -18.05 7.83 16.77
N GLY A 90 -18.33 6.53 16.93
CA GLY A 90 -19.60 5.91 16.55
C GLY A 90 -19.83 5.78 15.04
N ARG A 91 -18.82 6.04 14.21
CA ARG A 91 -18.94 6.01 12.73
C ARG A 91 -17.71 5.43 12.05
N ASP A 92 -17.92 4.79 10.91
CA ASP A 92 -16.82 4.37 10.03
C ASP A 92 -16.10 5.64 9.47
N PRO A 93 -14.75 5.66 9.41
CA PRO A 93 -14.03 6.79 8.84
C PRO A 93 -14.12 6.88 7.31
N ARG A 94 -14.51 5.81 6.62
CA ARG A 94 -14.43 5.72 5.16
C ARG A 94 -15.61 6.41 4.47
N VAL A 95 -15.29 7.06 3.37
CA VAL A 95 -16.23 7.56 2.36
C VAL A 95 -15.90 6.83 1.08
N PHE A 96 -16.87 6.07 0.55
CA PHE A 96 -16.73 5.29 -0.67
C PHE A 96 -17.15 6.08 -1.91
N ASN A 97 -16.77 5.60 -3.09
CA ASN A 97 -17.07 6.23 -4.38
C ASN A 97 -16.65 7.70 -4.40
N VAL A 98 -15.50 8.05 -3.82
CA VAL A 98 -15.04 9.44 -3.75
C VAL A 98 -13.66 9.58 -4.36
N LYS A 99 -13.48 10.64 -5.15
CA LYS A 99 -12.21 11.00 -5.78
C LYS A 99 -11.82 12.40 -5.35
N SER A 100 -10.57 12.60 -4.92
CA SER A 100 -10.00 13.92 -4.69
C SER A 100 -9.73 14.64 -6.01
N LEU A 101 -10.12 15.91 -6.11
CA LEU A 101 -9.93 16.76 -7.28
C LEU A 101 -8.72 17.69 -7.11
N ASN A 102 -8.63 18.37 -5.98
CA ASN A 102 -7.50 19.26 -5.65
C ASN A 102 -7.39 19.48 -4.14
N PHE A 103 -6.23 19.98 -3.73
CA PHE A 103 -5.97 20.47 -2.39
C PHE A 103 -6.18 21.98 -2.35
N GLU A 104 -6.94 22.43 -1.36
CA GLU A 104 -7.09 23.84 -1.04
C GLU A 104 -6.06 24.20 0.02
N GLY A 105 -5.44 25.39 -0.10
CA GLY A 105 -4.41 25.83 0.81
C GLY A 105 -4.54 27.29 1.23
N ASP A 106 -3.87 27.65 2.31
CA ASP A 106 -3.75 29.04 2.79
C ASP A 106 -2.59 29.79 2.11
N ALA A 107 -2.44 31.07 2.42
CA ALA A 107 -1.36 31.91 1.90
C ALA A 107 0.05 31.48 2.35
N ASN A 108 0.14 30.63 3.38
CA ASN A 108 1.41 30.11 3.91
C ASN A 108 1.77 28.75 3.30
N GLY A 109 0.93 28.22 2.39
CA GLY A 109 1.13 26.92 1.75
C GLY A 109 0.67 25.72 2.58
N ASN A 110 -0.09 25.94 3.66
CA ASN A 110 -0.69 24.84 4.43
C ASN A 110 -1.97 24.37 3.77
N VAL A 111 -2.23 23.06 3.78
CA VAL A 111 -3.52 22.51 3.37
C VAL A 111 -4.61 22.96 4.34
N THR A 112 -5.75 23.37 3.79
CA THR A 112 -6.95 23.76 4.55
C THR A 112 -8.17 22.92 4.19
N GLY A 113 -8.13 22.26 3.02
CA GLY A 113 -9.20 21.40 2.57
C GLY A 113 -8.82 20.50 1.40
N VAL A 114 -9.67 19.51 1.16
CA VAL A 114 -9.59 18.63 -0.01
C VAL A 114 -10.92 18.70 -0.73
N LYS A 115 -10.91 19.21 -1.97
CA LYS A 115 -12.08 19.19 -2.84
C LYS A 115 -12.21 17.81 -3.45
N THR A 116 -13.42 17.27 -3.42
CA THR A 116 -13.75 15.92 -3.88
C THR A 116 -14.96 15.94 -4.79
N THR A 117 -15.16 14.84 -5.52
CA THR A 117 -16.40 14.53 -6.24
C THR A 117 -16.73 13.05 -6.02
N LEU A 118 -18.02 12.71 -6.09
CA LEU A 118 -18.42 11.32 -6.13
C LEU A 118 -18.16 10.74 -7.52
N VAL A 119 -17.86 9.44 -7.56
CA VAL A 119 -17.64 8.70 -8.80
C VAL A 119 -18.60 7.53 -8.93
N LYS A 120 -18.94 7.18 -10.16
CA LYS A 120 -19.68 5.96 -10.49
C LYS A 120 -18.81 5.08 -11.37
N TRP A 121 -18.78 3.80 -11.02
CA TRP A 121 -18.10 2.76 -11.78
C TRP A 121 -19.11 2.03 -12.65
N SER A 122 -18.85 1.97 -13.96
CA SER A 122 -19.66 1.23 -14.94
C SER A 122 -18.75 0.39 -15.83
N LYS A 123 -19.26 -0.69 -16.41
CA LYS A 123 -18.54 -1.37 -17.50
C LYS A 123 -18.88 -0.68 -18.82
N ASP A 124 -17.87 -0.44 -19.64
CA ASP A 124 -18.08 -0.05 -21.05
C ASP A 124 -18.52 -1.25 -21.90
N ASP A 125 -18.79 -1.00 -23.17
CA ASP A 125 -19.23 -2.02 -24.14
C ASP A 125 -18.18 -3.14 -24.35
N SER A 126 -16.92 -2.90 -23.98
CA SER A 126 -15.83 -3.89 -24.00
C SER A 126 -15.69 -4.66 -22.68
N GLY A 127 -16.58 -4.40 -21.70
CA GLY A 127 -16.56 -5.01 -20.38
C GLY A 127 -15.50 -4.43 -19.42
N ARG A 128 -14.78 -3.38 -19.83
CA ARG A 128 -13.76 -2.71 -19.00
C ARG A 128 -14.44 -1.74 -18.05
N TRP A 129 -13.96 -1.72 -16.81
CA TRP A 129 -14.41 -0.75 -15.81
C TRP A 129 -13.99 0.67 -16.18
N THR A 130 -14.97 1.57 -16.23
CA THR A 130 -14.82 3.00 -16.46
C THR A 130 -15.37 3.76 -15.27
N MET A 131 -14.63 4.79 -14.86
CA MET A 131 -15.00 5.69 -13.78
C MET A 131 -15.54 6.98 -14.38
N LYS A 132 -16.70 7.43 -13.92
CA LYS A 132 -17.31 8.71 -14.32
C LYS A 132 -17.59 9.56 -13.09
N ASP A 133 -17.29 10.84 -13.18
CA ASP A 133 -17.61 11.80 -12.13
C ASP A 133 -19.13 12.02 -12.08
N VAL A 134 -19.66 12.22 -10.87
CA VAL A 134 -21.07 12.57 -10.66
C VAL A 134 -21.15 14.10 -10.60
N GLU A 135 -21.66 14.70 -11.67
CA GLU A 135 -21.83 16.16 -11.76
C GLU A 135 -22.65 16.71 -10.58
N GLY A 136 -22.21 17.83 -10.00
CA GLY A 136 -22.90 18.49 -8.89
C GLY A 136 -22.68 17.83 -7.52
N SER A 137 -21.85 16.79 -7.44
CA SER A 137 -21.51 16.12 -6.17
C SER A 137 -20.25 16.67 -5.50
N GLU A 138 -19.72 17.78 -6.00
CA GLU A 138 -18.50 18.38 -5.48
C GLU A 138 -18.67 18.80 -4.02
N LYS A 139 -17.70 18.40 -3.20
CA LYS A 139 -17.68 18.72 -1.78
C LYS A 139 -16.26 18.98 -1.31
N THR A 140 -16.08 20.05 -0.54
CA THR A 140 -14.82 20.34 0.15
C THR A 140 -14.88 19.78 1.57
N TYR A 141 -13.88 18.97 1.92
CA TYR A 141 -13.66 18.50 3.29
C TYR A 141 -12.57 19.35 3.93
N LYS A 142 -12.85 19.91 5.11
CA LYS A 142 -11.83 20.59 5.91
C LYS A 142 -10.69 19.63 6.25
N CYS A 143 -9.45 20.08 6.11
CA CYS A 143 -8.28 19.24 6.33
C CYS A 143 -7.05 20.06 6.74
N ASP A 144 -6.38 19.63 7.80
CA ASP A 144 -5.11 20.20 8.25
C ASP A 144 -3.91 19.24 7.99
N LEU A 145 -4.20 17.98 7.62
CA LEU A 145 -3.19 16.96 7.31
C LEU A 145 -3.75 15.93 6.30
N VAL A 146 -3.12 15.85 5.13
CA VAL A 146 -3.41 14.82 4.12
C VAL A 146 -2.34 13.73 4.16
N LEU A 147 -2.76 12.48 4.26
CA LEU A 147 -1.90 11.30 4.22
C LEU A 147 -2.19 10.50 2.95
N LEU A 148 -1.21 10.45 2.04
CA LEU A 148 -1.32 9.69 0.79
C LEU A 148 -0.87 8.25 1.01
N ALA A 149 -1.83 7.33 1.03
CA ALA A 149 -1.65 5.89 1.25
C ALA A 149 -2.07 5.08 0.00
N MET A 150 -1.62 5.53 -1.17
CA MET A 150 -2.02 5.00 -2.49
C MET A 150 -1.15 3.84 -3.00
N GLY A 151 -0.26 3.33 -2.14
CA GLY A 151 0.74 2.31 -2.51
C GLY A 151 1.99 2.89 -3.16
N PHE A 152 2.87 1.99 -3.61
CA PHE A 152 4.21 2.25 -4.15
C PHE A 152 4.38 1.66 -5.56
N LEU A 153 5.05 2.37 -6.45
CA LEU A 153 5.24 1.91 -7.83
C LEU A 153 6.46 0.99 -8.02
N GLY A 154 7.41 1.01 -7.09
CA GLY A 154 8.64 0.23 -7.19
C GLY A 154 9.70 0.73 -6.20
N PRO A 155 10.93 0.20 -6.28
CA PRO A 155 12.05 0.67 -5.47
C PRO A 155 12.46 2.11 -5.83
N GLU A 156 13.23 2.74 -4.95
CA GLU A 156 13.84 4.04 -5.21
C GLU A 156 14.69 3.99 -6.49
N ARG A 157 14.59 5.03 -7.34
CA ARG A 157 15.26 5.03 -8.65
C ARG A 157 16.77 5.23 -8.55
N SER A 158 17.24 5.97 -7.54
CA SER A 158 18.66 6.23 -7.32
C SER A 158 19.48 4.95 -7.23
N ILE A 159 19.03 3.97 -6.43
CA ILE A 159 19.76 2.70 -6.27
C ILE A 159 19.70 1.83 -7.53
N VAL A 160 18.61 1.90 -8.29
CA VAL A 160 18.46 1.19 -9.57
C VAL A 160 19.47 1.72 -10.59
N GLU A 161 19.57 3.04 -10.69
CA GLU A 161 20.48 3.73 -11.59
C GLU A 161 21.95 3.51 -11.20
N GLU A 162 22.27 3.63 -9.92
CA GLU A 162 23.62 3.43 -9.39
C GLU A 162 24.12 2.00 -9.63
N LEU A 163 23.25 1.00 -9.43
CA LEU A 163 23.57 -0.40 -9.68
C LEU A 163 23.40 -0.83 -11.14
N SER A 164 22.89 0.04 -12.02
CA SER A 164 22.62 -0.26 -13.44
C SER A 164 21.76 -1.51 -13.65
N VAL A 165 20.67 -1.63 -12.89
CA VAL A 165 19.77 -2.81 -12.94
C VAL A 165 18.56 -2.55 -13.80
N ASP A 166 18.20 -3.52 -14.64
CA ASP A 166 17.00 -3.44 -15.48
C ASP A 166 15.71 -3.51 -14.64
N LEU A 167 14.68 -2.83 -15.13
CA LEU A 167 13.35 -2.82 -14.54
C LEU A 167 12.34 -3.53 -15.43
N ASP A 168 11.40 -4.25 -14.80
CA ASP A 168 10.27 -4.82 -15.50
C ASP A 168 9.26 -3.72 -15.96
N PRO A 169 8.29 -4.03 -16.83
CA PRO A 169 7.27 -3.06 -17.26
C PRO A 169 6.40 -2.49 -16.13
N ARG A 170 6.44 -3.09 -14.93
CA ARG A 170 5.72 -2.62 -13.74
C ARG A 170 6.60 -1.73 -12.84
N GLY A 171 7.88 -1.56 -13.18
CA GLY A 171 8.84 -0.72 -12.47
C GLY A 171 9.59 -1.41 -11.33
N ASN A 172 9.51 -2.74 -11.21
CA ASN A 172 10.26 -3.54 -10.23
C ASN A 172 11.61 -4.01 -10.79
N LEU A 173 12.54 -4.43 -9.94
CA LEU A 173 13.81 -5.02 -10.37
C LEU A 173 13.56 -6.29 -11.21
N GLN A 174 14.07 -6.28 -12.43
CA GLN A 174 13.86 -7.37 -13.37
C GLN A 174 14.74 -8.58 -13.00
N THR A 175 14.10 -9.75 -12.96
CA THR A 175 14.77 -11.04 -12.77
C THR A 175 14.13 -12.09 -13.68
N PRO A 176 14.86 -13.15 -14.08
CA PRO A 176 14.27 -14.24 -14.83
C PRO A 176 13.18 -14.97 -14.04
N ARG A 177 12.24 -15.60 -14.76
CA ARG A 177 11.17 -16.39 -14.12
C ARG A 177 11.77 -17.46 -13.21
N SER A 178 11.29 -17.52 -11.98
CA SER A 178 11.74 -18.46 -10.93
C SER A 178 13.21 -18.30 -10.51
N LYS A 179 13.86 -17.18 -10.85
CA LYS A 179 15.21 -16.82 -10.38
C LYS A 179 15.22 -15.43 -9.73
N TYR A 180 16.29 -15.14 -9.01
CA TYR A 180 16.48 -13.93 -8.21
C TYR A 180 17.69 -13.11 -8.65
N ASN A 181 18.57 -13.66 -9.49
CA ASN A 181 19.69 -12.91 -10.07
C ASN A 181 19.17 -11.84 -11.04
N THR A 182 19.81 -10.67 -11.03
CA THR A 182 19.51 -9.57 -11.96
C THR A 182 20.35 -9.69 -13.24
N CYS A 183 20.33 -8.67 -14.09
CA CYS A 183 21.24 -8.54 -15.23
C CYS A 183 22.71 -8.28 -14.81
N VAL A 184 22.94 -7.86 -13.56
CA VAL A 184 24.28 -7.56 -13.03
C VAL A 184 24.83 -8.81 -12.33
N PRO A 185 26.06 -9.26 -12.66
CA PRO A 185 26.68 -10.42 -12.01
C PRO A 185 26.76 -10.25 -10.49
N ASN A 186 26.45 -11.32 -9.75
CA ASN A 186 26.46 -11.36 -8.28
C ASN A 186 25.50 -10.38 -7.59
N LEU A 187 24.50 -9.86 -8.32
CA LEU A 187 23.43 -9.03 -7.75
C LEU A 187 22.09 -9.75 -7.85
N TYR A 188 21.34 -9.70 -6.76
CA TYR A 188 20.09 -10.43 -6.61
C TYR A 188 19.00 -9.52 -6.03
N ALA A 189 17.74 -9.81 -6.37
CA ALA A 189 16.57 -9.07 -5.91
C ALA A 189 15.50 -10.03 -5.36
N ALA A 190 14.81 -9.65 -4.28
CA ALA A 190 13.76 -10.44 -3.65
C ALA A 190 12.78 -9.54 -2.90
N GLY A 191 11.55 -10.00 -2.71
CA GLY A 191 10.52 -9.27 -1.98
C GLY A 191 9.94 -8.12 -2.80
N ASP A 192 9.42 -7.09 -2.14
CA ASP A 192 8.61 -6.05 -2.80
C ASP A 192 9.34 -5.30 -3.92
N CYS A 193 10.67 -5.12 -3.83
CA CYS A 193 11.45 -4.45 -4.88
C CYS A 193 11.50 -5.26 -6.19
N ARG A 194 11.26 -6.58 -6.14
CA ARG A 194 11.20 -7.49 -7.29
C ARG A 194 9.76 -7.86 -7.66
N ARG A 195 8.94 -8.17 -6.66
CA ARG A 195 7.56 -8.68 -6.82
C ARG A 195 6.53 -7.57 -7.03
N GLY A 196 6.83 -6.37 -6.53
CA GLY A 196 5.85 -5.36 -6.18
C GLY A 196 5.21 -5.62 -4.81
N GLN A 197 4.47 -4.62 -4.31
CA GLN A 197 3.81 -4.64 -3.00
C GLN A 197 3.07 -5.96 -2.74
N SER A 198 3.45 -6.65 -1.67
CA SER A 198 2.85 -7.94 -1.31
C SER A 198 2.83 -8.16 0.21
N LEU A 199 2.37 -9.35 0.62
CA LEU A 199 2.37 -9.74 2.03
C LEU A 199 3.79 -10.06 2.50
N VAL A 200 4.07 -9.84 3.79
CA VAL A 200 5.37 -10.16 4.41
C VAL A 200 5.79 -11.63 4.20
N VAL A 201 4.83 -12.56 4.14
CA VAL A 201 5.12 -13.98 3.87
C VAL A 201 5.75 -14.20 2.49
N TRP A 202 5.40 -13.39 1.49
CA TRP A 202 6.04 -13.44 0.17
C TRP A 202 7.46 -12.90 0.22
N ALA A 203 7.70 -11.80 0.93
CA ALA A 203 9.06 -11.29 1.13
C ALA A 203 9.96 -12.31 1.84
N ILE A 204 9.46 -12.98 2.88
CA ILE A 204 10.18 -14.06 3.58
C ILE A 204 10.44 -15.23 2.63
N HIS A 205 9.42 -15.67 1.89
CA HIS A 205 9.55 -16.76 0.94
C HIS A 205 10.61 -16.46 -0.12
N GLU A 206 10.50 -15.30 -0.79
CA GLU A 206 11.45 -14.89 -1.83
C GLU A 206 12.86 -14.68 -1.27
N GLY A 207 13.01 -14.12 -0.07
CA GLY A 207 14.31 -14.00 0.59
C GLY A 207 14.98 -15.34 0.81
N ARG A 208 14.24 -16.37 1.25
CA ARG A 208 14.76 -17.73 1.43
C ARG A 208 15.19 -18.37 0.11
N GLN A 209 14.38 -18.20 -0.93
CA GLN A 209 14.68 -18.75 -2.26
C GLN A 209 15.84 -18.02 -2.94
N CYS A 210 15.95 -16.70 -2.73
CA CYS A 210 17.10 -15.91 -3.15
C CYS A 210 18.37 -16.40 -2.46
N ALA A 211 18.35 -16.61 -1.14
CA ALA A 211 19.49 -17.14 -0.40
C ALA A 211 19.94 -18.52 -0.91
N GLN A 212 18.99 -19.42 -1.22
CA GLN A 212 19.30 -20.70 -1.85
C GLN A 212 20.01 -20.53 -3.19
N GLN A 213 19.55 -19.60 -4.04
CA GLN A 213 20.20 -19.35 -5.32
C GLN A 213 21.61 -18.77 -5.13
N VAL A 214 21.78 -17.79 -4.24
CA VAL A 214 23.09 -17.21 -3.94
C VAL A 214 24.07 -18.28 -3.47
N ASP A 215 23.63 -19.15 -2.56
CA ASP A 215 24.43 -20.28 -2.06
C ASP A 215 24.83 -21.23 -3.20
N ALA A 216 23.88 -21.61 -4.06
CA ALA A 216 24.16 -22.47 -5.22
C ALA A 216 25.12 -21.82 -6.24
N ASP A 217 24.97 -20.52 -6.51
CA ASP A 217 25.82 -19.79 -7.47
C ASP A 217 27.26 -19.66 -6.94
N LEU A 218 27.45 -19.53 -5.62
CA LEU A 218 28.78 -19.42 -4.98
C LEU A 218 29.45 -20.78 -4.74
N MET A 219 28.68 -21.80 -4.35
CA MET A 219 29.19 -23.12 -3.90
C MET A 219 29.04 -24.23 -4.95
N GLY A 220 28.35 -23.96 -6.07
CA GLY A 220 28.00 -24.93 -7.10
C GLY A 220 26.81 -25.84 -6.75
N HIS A 221 26.38 -25.86 -5.49
CA HIS A 221 25.21 -26.58 -4.98
C HIS A 221 24.69 -25.89 -3.71
N SER A 222 23.46 -26.19 -3.27
CA SER A 222 22.92 -25.63 -2.03
C SER A 222 22.22 -26.70 -1.20
N SER A 223 22.47 -26.71 0.11
CA SER A 223 21.73 -27.52 1.08
C SER A 223 20.50 -26.79 1.66
N LEU A 224 20.23 -25.57 1.22
CA LEU A 224 19.07 -24.80 1.66
C LEU A 224 17.79 -25.33 1.01
N ALA A 225 16.68 -25.20 1.73
CA ALA A 225 15.37 -25.68 1.29
C ALA A 225 14.79 -24.82 0.15
N GLY A 226 14.36 -25.49 -0.93
CA GLY A 226 13.69 -24.88 -2.08
C GLY A 226 12.19 -24.66 -1.86
N PRO A 227 11.42 -24.48 -2.95
CA PRO A 227 9.99 -24.25 -2.86
C PRO A 227 9.29 -25.43 -2.17
N GLY A 228 8.35 -25.12 -1.27
CA GLY A 228 7.68 -26.15 -0.46
C GLY A 228 8.53 -26.74 0.67
N GLY A 229 9.73 -26.20 0.93
CA GLY A 229 10.60 -26.69 2.01
C GLY A 229 11.40 -27.94 1.64
N ILE A 230 11.40 -28.32 0.37
CA ILE A 230 12.09 -29.52 -0.12
C ILE A 230 13.58 -29.22 -0.25
N VAL A 231 14.43 -30.01 0.41
CA VAL A 231 15.89 -29.96 0.24
C VAL A 231 16.27 -30.97 -0.83
N ASN A 232 16.74 -30.49 -1.98
CA ASN A 232 17.28 -31.35 -3.02
C ASN A 232 18.75 -31.60 -2.74
N THR A 233 19.05 -32.58 -1.88
CA THR A 233 20.40 -33.17 -1.77
C THR A 233 20.64 -34.07 -2.98
N LEU A 234 20.98 -33.47 -4.12
CA LEU A 234 21.64 -34.22 -5.19
C LEU A 234 23.15 -34.02 -5.02
N LEU A 235 23.79 -35.09 -4.52
CA LEU A 235 25.24 -35.31 -4.58
C LEU A 235 25.66 -35.55 -6.03
#